data_AF-X1GSC3-F1
#
_entry.id   AF-X1GSC3-F1
#
_cell.length_a   1.000
_cell.length_b   1.000
_cell.length_c   1.000
_cell.angle_alpha   90.00
_cell.angle_beta   90.00
_cell.angle_gamma   90.00
#
_symmetry.space_group_name_H-M   'P 1'
#
loop_
_entity.id
_entity.type
_entity.pdbx_description
1 polymer ?
#
loop_
_entity_poly.entity_id
_entity_poly.type
_entity_poly.pdbx_seq_one_letter_code
_entity_poly.pdbx_strand_id
1 'polypeptide(L)'
;MAAITTSTVTDTIPALGRKMLMVETPATADSDDTIAITLANYGITTFLGIIGFEHTTTDSVVTTEAPTTAVSAGVLTITIGGSSDDDEKRVYIVYGK
;
A
#
# COMPACT_ATOMS: atom_id res chain seq x y z
N MET A 1 5.14 14.80 -4.37
CA MET A 1 4.19 14.16 -3.44
C MET A 1 2.76 14.57 -3.76
N ALA A 2 2.12 13.88 -4.70
CA ALA A 2 0.68 13.92 -4.81
C ALA A 2 0.07 12.81 -3.94
N ALA A 3 -1.23 12.92 -3.66
CA ALA A 3 -1.96 11.90 -2.93
C ALA A 3 -2.64 10.97 -3.94
N ILE A 4 -2.35 9.68 -3.88
CA ILE A 4 -3.10 8.68 -4.64
C ILE A 4 -4.45 8.49 -3.96
N THR A 5 -5.50 8.92 -4.64
CA THR A 5 -6.89 8.86 -4.13
C THR A 5 -7.70 7.71 -4.74
N THR A 6 -7.17 7.05 -5.77
CA THR A 6 -7.85 5.98 -6.52
C THR A 6 -7.42 4.58 -6.11
N SER A 7 -6.66 4.43 -5.01
CA SER A 7 -6.21 3.12 -4.57
C SER A 7 -7.37 2.25 -4.12
N THR A 8 -7.43 1.00 -4.60
CA THR A 8 -8.43 0.04 -4.14
C THR A 8 -7.88 -0.72 -2.94
N VAL A 9 -8.61 -0.75 -1.82
CA VAL A 9 -8.22 -1.44 -0.59
C VAL A 9 -9.20 -2.57 -0.28
N THR A 10 -8.72 -3.81 -0.27
CA THR A 10 -9.55 -5.02 -0.04
C THR A 10 -9.10 -5.77 1.21
N ASP A 11 -10.03 -6.02 2.16
CA ASP A 11 -9.78 -6.91 3.31
C ASP A 11 -9.87 -8.38 2.88
N THR A 12 -8.75 -9.08 2.92
CA THR A 12 -8.63 -10.45 2.41
C THR A 12 -8.90 -11.52 3.47
N ILE A 13 -8.84 -11.18 4.76
CA ILE A 13 -9.05 -12.14 5.87
C ILE A 13 -9.84 -11.47 7.00
N PRO A 14 -11.17 -11.39 6.89
CA PRO A 14 -11.97 -10.73 7.91
C PRO A 14 -12.08 -11.58 9.19
N ALA A 15 -11.87 -10.94 10.35
CA ALA A 15 -12.28 -11.41 11.67
C ALA A 15 -11.55 -12.63 12.28
N LEU A 16 -10.30 -12.92 11.87
CA LEU A 16 -9.47 -13.98 12.46
C LEU A 16 -8.38 -13.48 13.44
N GLY A 17 -8.60 -12.32 14.07
CA GLY A 17 -7.64 -11.71 15.02
C GLY A 17 -6.39 -11.08 14.39
N ARG A 18 -6.21 -11.25 13.08
CA ARG A 18 -5.30 -10.50 12.21
C ARG A 18 -6.06 -10.14 10.94
N LYS A 19 -5.66 -9.03 10.32
CA LYS A 19 -6.23 -8.48 9.09
C LYS A 19 -5.14 -8.36 8.03
N MET A 20 -5.53 -8.57 6.78
CA MET A 20 -4.69 -8.37 5.62
C MET A 20 -5.42 -7.46 4.65
N LEU A 21 -4.85 -6.31 4.32
CA LEU A 21 -5.37 -5.40 3.31
C LEU A 21 -4.50 -5.48 2.07
N MET A 22 -5.12 -5.66 0.91
CA MET A 22 -4.46 -5.49 -0.38
C MET A 22 -4.77 -4.08 -0.89
N VAL A 23 -3.73 -3.32 -1.23
CA VAL A 23 -3.81 -1.93 -1.71
C VAL A 23 -3.24 -1.89 -3.12
N GLU A 24 -4.06 -1.53 -4.10
CA GLU A 24 -3.61 -1.42 -5.51
C GLU A 24 -3.59 0.03 -5.95
N THR A 25 -2.52 0.46 -6.62
CA THR A 25 -2.41 1.82 -7.19
C THR A 25 -2.72 1.83 -8.69
N PRO A 26 -3.09 2.98 -9.27
CA PRO A 26 -3.08 3.14 -10.73
C PRO A 26 -1.66 3.03 -11.30
N ALA A 27 -1.57 2.82 -12.62
CA ALA A 27 -0.30 2.85 -13.37
C ALA A 27 0.26 4.27 -13.58
N THR A 28 -0.22 5.25 -12.84
CA THR A 28 0.28 6.64 -12.82
C THR A 28 0.82 7.00 -11.44
N ALA A 29 1.10 5.99 -10.62
CA ALA A 29 1.70 6.22 -9.32
C ALA A 29 3.17 6.58 -9.54
N ASP A 30 3.66 7.59 -8.84
CA ASP A 30 5.06 8.01 -8.91
C ASP A 30 5.83 7.68 -7.62
N SER A 31 7.15 7.80 -7.68
CA SER A 31 8.06 7.47 -6.58
C SER A 31 8.01 8.47 -5.41
N ASP A 32 7.30 9.59 -5.55
CA ASP A 32 7.09 10.60 -4.52
C ASP A 32 5.67 10.57 -3.94
N ASP A 33 4.78 9.74 -4.48
CA ASP A 33 3.39 9.68 -4.14
C ASP A 33 3.16 9.01 -2.78
N THR A 34 2.02 9.38 -2.18
CA THR A 34 1.58 8.83 -0.90
C THR A 34 0.18 8.27 -0.94
N ILE A 35 -0.01 7.18 -0.19
CA ILE A 35 -1.29 6.52 0.02
C ILE A 35 -1.59 6.62 1.52
N ALA A 36 -2.77 7.14 1.86
CA ALA A 36 -3.22 7.26 3.24
C ALA A 36 -4.37 6.30 3.52
N ILE A 37 -4.21 5.44 4.53
CA ILE A 37 -5.18 4.40 4.89
C ILE A 37 -5.53 4.58 6.37
N THR A 38 -6.79 4.95 6.65
CA THR A 38 -7.32 4.96 8.02
C THR A 38 -7.56 3.53 8.49
N LEU A 39 -6.70 3.03 9.39
CA LEU A 39 -6.68 1.63 9.82
C LEU A 39 -7.99 1.18 10.50
N ALA A 40 -8.62 2.10 11.25
CA ALA A 40 -9.88 1.85 11.94
C ALA A 40 -11.03 1.51 10.98
N ASN A 41 -11.01 1.99 9.73
CA ASN A 41 -12.03 1.66 8.73
C ASN A 41 -12.04 0.16 8.39
N TYR A 42 -10.95 -0.54 8.67
CA TYR A 42 -10.77 -1.97 8.42
C TYR A 42 -10.67 -2.80 9.71
N GLY A 43 -10.97 -2.19 10.86
CA GLY A 43 -10.87 -2.85 12.17
C GLY A 43 -9.43 -3.18 12.57
N ILE A 44 -8.44 -2.45 12.03
CA ILE A 44 -7.03 -2.58 12.44
C ILE A 44 -6.74 -1.53 13.51
N THR A 45 -6.24 -1.99 14.65
CA THR A 45 -5.81 -1.15 15.78
C THR A 45 -4.30 -1.03 15.88
N THR A 46 -3.58 -2.02 15.35
CA THR A 46 -2.11 -2.10 15.35
C THR A 46 -1.61 -2.48 13.96
N PHE A 47 -0.77 -1.64 13.35
CA PHE A 47 0.00 -1.99 12.15
C PHE A 47 1.11 -2.99 12.52
N LEU A 48 1.24 -4.06 11.75
CA LEU A 48 2.23 -5.11 11.98
C LEU A 48 3.33 -5.14 10.92
N GLY A 49 3.03 -4.74 9.69
CA GLY A 49 4.00 -4.72 8.60
C GLY A 49 3.35 -4.55 7.24
N ILE A 50 4.20 -4.39 6.23
CA ILE A 50 3.82 -4.20 4.83
C ILE A 50 4.79 -4.98 3.93
N ILE A 51 4.30 -5.46 2.79
CA ILE A 51 5.11 -5.95 1.67
C ILE A 51 4.64 -5.20 0.42
N GLY A 52 5.57 -4.70 -0.40
CA GLY A 52 5.28 -4.01 -1.65
C GLY A 52 5.70 -4.81 -2.87
N PHE A 53 4.94 -4.64 -3.94
CA PHE A 53 5.21 -5.17 -5.26
C PHE A 53 5.02 -4.08 -6.31
N GLU A 54 5.93 -4.04 -7.27
CA GLU A 54 5.98 -3.10 -8.38
C GLU A 54 5.78 -3.84 -9.69
N HIS A 55 5.02 -3.28 -10.62
CA HIS A 55 4.87 -3.79 -11.97
C HIS A 55 5.81 -3.04 -12.94
N THR A 56 7.10 -3.40 -12.98
CA THR A 56 8.12 -2.89 -13.95
C THR A 56 7.69 -2.99 -15.42
N THR A 57 6.72 -3.86 -15.70
CA THR A 57 5.92 -3.81 -16.91
C THR A 57 4.49 -4.03 -16.48
N THR A 58 3.61 -3.06 -16.78
CA THR A 58 2.20 -3.08 -16.37
C THR A 58 1.58 -4.45 -16.59
N ASP A 59 1.04 -5.02 -15.51
CA ASP A 59 0.40 -6.35 -15.46
C ASP A 59 1.25 -7.55 -15.94
N SER A 60 2.58 -7.45 -15.99
CA SER A 60 3.44 -8.55 -16.48
C SER A 60 4.65 -8.88 -15.60
N VAL A 61 5.53 -7.92 -15.35
CA VAL A 61 6.80 -8.18 -14.64
C VAL A 61 6.71 -7.56 -13.25
N VAL A 62 6.71 -8.41 -12.22
CA VAL A 62 6.50 -8.00 -10.83
C VAL A 62 7.78 -8.18 -10.00
N THR A 63 8.23 -7.10 -9.38
CA THR A 63 9.41 -7.03 -8.49
C THR A 63 8.96 -6.66 -7.08
N THR A 64 9.76 -7.01 -6.07
CA THR A 64 9.48 -6.61 -4.68
C THR A 64 10.00 -5.20 -4.42
N GLU A 65 9.18 -4.37 -3.78
CA GLU A 65 9.51 -3.00 -3.40
C GLU A 65 9.43 -2.85 -1.87
N ALA A 66 10.32 -2.04 -1.30
CA ALA A 66 10.31 -1.70 0.11
C ALA A 66 9.77 -0.26 0.30
N PRO A 67 8.45 -0.09 0.53
CA PRO A 67 7.89 1.24 0.74
C PRO A 67 8.34 1.83 2.08
N THR A 68 8.33 3.16 2.16
CA THR A 68 8.46 3.84 3.46
C THR A 68 7.09 3.98 4.10
N THR A 69 6.97 3.64 5.38
CA THR A 69 5.69 3.75 6.09
C THR A 69 5.79 4.57 7.36
N ALA A 70 4.75 5.36 7.63
CA ALA A 70 4.54 6.03 8.90
C ALA A 70 3.10 5.79 9.39
N VAL A 71 2.92 5.59 10.69
CA VAL A 71 1.59 5.53 11.30
C VAL A 71 1.46 6.68 12.28
N SER A 72 0.48 7.55 12.05
CA SER A 72 0.18 8.67 12.94
C SER A 72 -1.33 8.82 13.10
N ALA A 73 -1.79 9.00 14.34
CA ALA A 73 -3.22 9.14 14.67
C ALA A 73 -4.14 8.06 14.06
N GLY A 74 -3.65 6.83 13.89
CA GLY A 74 -4.41 5.71 13.32
C GLY A 74 -4.50 5.69 11.78
N VAL A 75 -3.80 6.61 11.11
CA VAL A 75 -3.65 6.62 9.65
C VAL A 75 -2.27 6.06 9.30
N LEU A 76 -2.25 5.00 8.50
CA LEU A 76 -1.06 4.50 7.84
C LEU A 76 -0.82 5.32 6.57
N THR A 77 0.34 5.95 6.49
CA THR A 77 0.85 6.57 5.27
C THR A 77 1.90 5.65 4.67
N ILE A 78 1.68 5.26 3.41
CA ILE A 78 2.64 4.53 2.57
C ILE A 78 3.19 5.55 1.59
N THR A 79 4.51 5.75 1.59
CA THR A 79 5.23 6.48 0.55
C THR A 79 5.83 5.44 -0.38
N ILE A 80 5.50 5.53 -1.66
CA ILE A 80 6.08 4.70 -2.72
C ILE A 80 7.60 4.93 -2.70
N GLY A 81 8.40 3.88 -2.83
CA GLY A 81 9.81 3.93 -2.47
C GLY A 81 10.71 3.25 -3.48
N GLY A 82 11.58 4.03 -4.12
CA GLY A 82 12.84 3.53 -4.63
C GLY A 82 12.80 2.81 -5.98
N SER A 83 11.78 3.03 -6.81
CA SER A 83 11.87 2.72 -8.24
C SER A 83 12.59 3.85 -8.96
N SER A 84 13.46 3.52 -9.92
CA SER A 84 13.97 4.48 -10.92
C SER A 84 12.92 4.80 -11.99
N ASP A 85 11.84 4.02 -11.98
CA ASP A 85 10.78 4.03 -12.97
C ASP A 85 9.54 4.69 -12.37
N ASP A 86 9.18 5.83 -12.95
CA ASP A 86 7.97 6.57 -12.61
C ASP A 86 6.77 6.01 -13.40
N ASP A 87 5.54 6.28 -12.94
CA ASP A 87 4.29 5.89 -13.61
C ASP A 87 4.09 4.36 -13.78
N GLU A 88 4.04 3.65 -12.65
CA GLU A 88 3.84 2.20 -12.62
C GLU A 88 2.76 1.76 -11.63
N LYS A 89 2.23 0.55 -11.83
CA LYS A 89 1.24 -0.04 -10.91
C LYS A 89 1.96 -0.70 -9.74
N ARG A 90 1.50 -0.44 -8.51
CA ARG A 90 1.99 -1.08 -7.29
C ARG A 90 0.87 -1.82 -6.57
N VAL A 91 1.27 -2.89 -5.87
CA VAL A 91 0.41 -3.65 -4.98
C VAL A 91 1.08 -3.76 -3.62
N TYR A 92 0.41 -3.30 -2.57
CA TYR A 92 0.87 -3.43 -1.20
C TYR A 92 -0.02 -4.38 -0.41
N ILE A 93 0.60 -5.26 0.37
CA ILE A 93 -0.06 -6.12 1.34
C ILE A 93 0.24 -5.61 2.73
N VAL A 94 -0.78 -5.08 3.40
CA VAL A 94 -0.70 -4.51 4.76
C VAL A 94 -1.22 -5.51 5.77
N TYR A 95 -0.42 -5.82 6.79
CA TYR A 95 -0.79 -6.68 7.90
C TYR A 95 -1.11 -5.87 9.16
N GLY A 96 -2.21 -6.20 9.82
CA GLY A 96 -2.62 -5.55 11.05
C GLY A 96 -3.39 -6.47 12.00
N LYS A 97 -3.72 -5.96 13.19
CA LYS A 97 -4.65 -6.58 14.15
C LYS A 97 -5.46 -5.53 14.89
#